data_AF-A0A314YVZ9-F1
#
_entry.id   AF-A0A314YVZ9-F1
#
_cell.length_a   1.000
_cell.length_b   1.000
_cell.length_c   1.000
_cell.angle_alpha   90.00
_cell.angle_beta   90.00
_cell.angle_gamma   90.00
#
_symmetry.space_group_name_H-M   'P 1'
#
loop_
_entity.id
_entity.type
_entity.pdbx_description
1 polymer ?
#
loop_
_entity_poly.entity_id
_entity_poly.type
_entity_poly.pdbx_seq_one_letter_code
_entity_poly.pdbx_strand_id
1 'polypeptide(L)'
;MGMIVSGIKVLNWYKGWKELIPEELHANESIRYQLTCGLDMMNRAVEGMEVIQPGLKENISYLRVLEQRQFDAQQKAAAAQANLGGTAHMDGIGNEMSLKDVIEAHAQQHGLLFRPKPGRMHNGHQIYSFGNVSVIVDSLNQKVYAQTEESWSLVSLERLLDMHNSSLTRRR
;
A
#
# COMPACT_ATOMS: atom_id res chain seq x y z
N MET A 1 28.35 31.77 -2.27
CA MET A 1 27.19 32.44 -2.91
C MET A 1 26.58 31.58 -4.03
N GLY A 2 26.31 30.28 -3.79
CA GLY A 2 25.98 29.32 -4.88
C GLY A 2 24.72 28.46 -4.70
N MET A 3 24.09 28.46 -3.53
CA MET A 3 22.91 27.59 -3.26
C MET A 3 21.56 28.29 -3.48
N ILE A 4 21.47 29.61 -3.28
CA ILE A 4 20.20 30.35 -3.35
C ILE A 4 19.71 30.54 -4.80
N VAL A 5 20.64 30.65 -5.76
CA VAL A 5 20.32 30.88 -7.18
C VAL A 5 19.75 29.62 -7.87
N SER A 6 20.04 28.43 -7.32
CA SER A 6 19.51 27.15 -7.82
C SER A 6 18.01 26.98 -7.49
N GLY A 7 17.60 27.30 -6.26
CA GLY A 7 16.22 27.13 -5.80
C GLY A 7 15.20 27.98 -6.56
N ILE A 8 15.56 29.21 -6.94
CA ILE A 8 14.68 30.12 -7.71
C ILE A 8 14.42 29.60 -9.12
N LYS A 9 15.43 28.99 -9.77
CA LYS A 9 15.28 28.42 -11.10
C LYS A 9 14.36 27.19 -11.11
N VAL A 10 14.51 26.33 -10.10
CA VAL A 10 13.65 25.13 -9.94
C VAL A 10 12.21 25.53 -9.61
N LEU A 11 12.01 26.53 -8.75
CA LEU A 11 10.67 27.03 -8.41
C LEU A 11 9.96 27.63 -9.64
N ASN A 12 10.68 28.41 -10.46
CA ASN A 12 10.11 29.00 -11.68
C ASN A 12 9.84 27.94 -12.76
N TRP A 13 10.72 26.95 -12.91
CA TRP A 13 10.48 25.80 -13.77
C TRP A 13 9.24 25.01 -13.33
N TYR A 14 9.10 24.73 -12.03
CA TYR A 14 7.94 24.03 -11.49
C TYR A 14 6.65 24.82 -11.70
N LYS A 15 6.65 26.14 -11.45
CA LYS A 15 5.49 27.00 -11.72
C LYS A 15 5.09 26.98 -13.19
N GLY A 16 6.05 27.18 -14.09
CA GLY A 16 5.81 27.17 -15.53
C GLY A 16 5.31 25.81 -16.03
N TRP A 17 5.87 24.70 -15.54
CA TRP A 17 5.40 23.37 -15.91
C TRP A 17 4.00 23.07 -15.36
N LYS A 18 3.71 23.48 -14.13
CA LYS A 18 2.41 23.30 -13.48
C LYS A 18 1.29 24.05 -14.22
N GLU A 19 1.58 25.22 -14.80
CA GLU A 19 0.63 26.00 -15.61
C GLU A 19 0.24 25.31 -16.93
N LEU A 20 1.01 24.33 -17.40
CA LEU A 20 0.70 23.56 -18.62
C LEU A 20 -0.35 22.45 -18.38
N ILE A 21 -0.66 22.15 -17.12
CA ILE A 21 -1.58 21.05 -16.77
C ILE A 21 -3.00 21.63 -16.71
N PRO A 22 -3.97 21.11 -17.51
CA PRO A 22 -5.36 21.54 -17.49
C PRO A 22 -6.01 21.47 -16.10
N GLU A 23 -6.91 22.40 -15.80
CA GLU A 23 -7.54 22.54 -14.48
C GLU A 23 -8.32 21.28 -14.07
N GLU A 24 -8.91 20.56 -15.04
CA GLU A 24 -9.61 19.31 -14.80
C GLU A 24 -8.70 18.22 -14.21
N LEU A 25 -7.42 18.22 -14.60
CA LEU A 25 -6.43 17.28 -14.09
C LEU A 25 -5.90 17.72 -12.71
N HIS A 26 -5.89 19.02 -12.41
CA HIS A 26 -5.57 19.51 -11.05
C HIS A 26 -6.66 19.17 -10.04
N ALA A 27 -7.93 19.21 -10.47
CA ALA A 27 -9.07 18.84 -9.64
C ALA A 27 -9.11 17.33 -9.34
N ASN A 28 -8.48 16.51 -10.17
CA ASN A 28 -8.38 15.08 -9.95
C ASN A 28 -7.36 14.75 -8.84
N GLU A 29 -7.87 14.23 -7.72
CA GLU A 29 -7.07 13.97 -6.53
C GLU A 29 -5.96 12.94 -6.75
N SER A 30 -6.23 11.88 -7.54
CA SER A 30 -5.25 10.84 -7.86
C SER A 30 -4.11 11.39 -8.71
N ILE A 31 -4.41 12.20 -9.72
CA ILE A 31 -3.38 12.84 -10.56
C ILE A 31 -2.52 13.76 -9.70
N ARG A 32 -3.14 14.59 -8.87
CA ARG A 32 -2.45 15.51 -7.97
C ARG A 32 -1.54 14.79 -6.97
N TYR A 33 -1.98 13.65 -6.44
CA TYR A 33 -1.16 12.79 -5.59
C TYR A 33 0.08 12.26 -6.33
N GLN A 34 -0.09 11.71 -7.55
CA GLN A 34 1.03 11.16 -8.33
C GLN A 34 2.06 12.24 -8.70
N LEU A 35 1.59 13.44 -9.07
CA LEU A 35 2.46 14.60 -9.32
C LEU A 35 3.28 14.98 -8.08
N THR A 36 2.65 14.93 -6.91
CA THR A 36 3.30 15.22 -5.62
C THR A 36 4.35 14.16 -5.28
N CYS A 37 4.06 12.88 -5.51
CA CYS A 37 5.04 11.80 -5.38
C CYS A 37 6.25 11.97 -6.30
N GLY A 38 6.02 12.31 -7.57
CA GLY A 38 7.11 12.58 -8.52
C GLY A 38 8.00 13.74 -8.08
N LEU A 39 7.40 14.81 -7.55
CA LEU A 39 8.15 15.96 -7.03
C LEU A 39 9.00 15.60 -5.79
N ASP A 40 8.46 14.81 -4.85
CA ASP A 40 9.24 14.29 -3.70
C ASP A 40 10.44 13.46 -4.16
N MET A 41 10.25 12.60 -5.17
CA MET A 41 11.34 11.81 -5.76
C MET A 41 12.43 12.69 -6.37
N MET A 42 12.06 13.75 -7.09
CA MET A 42 13.02 14.71 -7.67
C MET A 42 13.80 15.44 -6.56
N ASN A 43 13.11 15.90 -5.51
CA ASN A 43 13.77 16.58 -4.38
C ASN A 43 14.78 15.66 -3.69
N ARG A 44 14.42 14.39 -3.43
CA ARG A 44 15.34 13.38 -2.88
C ARG A 44 16.59 13.23 -3.75
N ALA A 45 16.40 13.13 -5.07
CA ALA A 45 17.51 12.98 -6.01
C ALA A 45 18.46 14.20 -5.96
N VAL A 46 17.91 15.41 -5.90
CA VAL A 46 18.69 16.66 -5.80
C VAL A 46 19.46 16.73 -4.48
N GLU A 47 18.88 16.23 -3.40
CA GLU A 47 19.53 16.12 -2.08
C GLU A 47 20.53 14.96 -1.98
N GLY A 48 20.73 14.20 -3.05
CA GLY A 48 21.63 13.03 -3.07
C GLY A 48 21.12 11.84 -2.27
N MET A 49 19.84 11.84 -1.88
CA MET A 49 19.19 10.72 -1.20
C MET A 49 18.76 9.64 -2.19
N GLU A 50 18.63 8.41 -1.69
CA GLU A 50 18.09 7.31 -2.48
C GLU A 50 16.65 7.63 -2.93
N VAL A 51 16.43 7.56 -4.25
CA VAL A 51 15.10 7.71 -4.84
C VAL A 51 14.36 6.39 -4.71
N ILE A 52 13.40 6.35 -3.81
CA ILE A 52 12.61 5.14 -3.60
C ILE A 52 11.37 5.18 -4.48
N GLN A 53 11.24 4.19 -5.37
CA GLN A 53 10.09 4.08 -6.26
C GLN A 53 8.77 3.84 -5.48
N PRO A 54 7.65 4.47 -5.88
CA PRO A 54 6.33 4.15 -5.37
C PRO A 54 6.03 2.65 -5.52
N GLY A 55 5.47 2.01 -4.49
CA GLY A 55 5.27 0.56 -4.43
C GLY A 55 6.49 -0.23 -3.92
N LEU A 56 7.73 0.21 -4.17
CA LEU A 56 8.91 -0.44 -3.57
C LEU A 56 8.93 -0.27 -2.04
N LYS A 57 8.59 0.95 -1.55
CA LYS A 57 8.44 1.22 -0.10
C LYS A 57 7.48 0.24 0.56
N GLU A 58 6.35 -0.02 -0.09
CA GLU A 58 5.29 -0.88 0.44
C GLU A 58 5.70 -2.35 0.45
N ASN A 59 6.46 -2.80 -0.55
CA ASN A 59 7.03 -4.14 -0.58
C ASN A 59 8.07 -4.32 0.55
N ILE A 60 8.98 -3.37 0.73
CA ILE A 60 10.02 -3.42 1.78
C ILE A 60 9.37 -3.34 3.17
N SER A 61 8.42 -2.43 3.37
CA SER A 61 7.73 -2.30 4.67
C SER A 61 6.93 -3.56 4.99
N TYR A 62 6.23 -4.13 4.01
CA TYR A 62 5.50 -5.39 4.19
C TYR A 62 6.43 -6.54 4.58
N LEU A 63 7.58 -6.71 3.88
CA LEU A 63 8.54 -7.76 4.20
C LEU A 63 9.11 -7.60 5.62
N ARG A 64 9.46 -6.38 6.03
CA ARG A 64 9.94 -6.10 7.38
C ARG A 64 8.89 -6.40 8.45
N VAL A 65 7.63 -6.00 8.21
CA VAL A 65 6.52 -6.28 9.13
C VAL A 65 6.26 -7.79 9.22
N LEU A 66 6.35 -8.51 8.10
CA LEU A 66 6.21 -9.96 8.06
C LEU A 66 7.31 -10.66 8.85
N GLU A 67 8.57 -10.27 8.65
CA GLU A 67 9.73 -10.79 9.39
C GLU A 67 9.58 -10.56 10.90
N GLN A 68 9.19 -9.34 11.31
CA GLN A 68 8.96 -9.02 12.71
C GLN A 68 7.84 -9.89 13.31
N ARG A 69 6.70 -10.01 12.62
CA ARG A 69 5.58 -10.84 13.10
C ARG A 69 5.94 -12.32 13.18
N GLN A 70 6.74 -12.84 12.24
CA GLN A 70 7.23 -14.22 12.30
C GLN A 70 8.15 -14.43 13.50
N PHE A 71 9.06 -13.49 13.74
CA PHE A 71 9.95 -13.53 14.90
C PHE A 71 9.17 -13.46 16.22
N ASP A 72 8.19 -12.57 16.33
CA ASP A 72 7.33 -12.44 17.51
C ASP A 72 6.49 -13.70 17.75
N ALA A 73 5.96 -14.32 16.68
CA ALA A 73 5.21 -15.58 16.77
C ALA A 73 6.11 -16.74 17.22
N GLN A 74 7.35 -16.81 16.73
CA GLN A 74 8.33 -17.79 17.17
C GLN A 74 8.73 -17.59 18.63
N GLN A 75 8.94 -16.35 19.07
CA GLN A 75 9.20 -16.05 20.48
C GLN A 75 8.00 -16.42 21.37
N LYS A 76 6.77 -16.08 20.96
CA LYS A 76 5.55 -16.44 21.71
C LYS A 76 5.34 -17.95 21.79
N ALA A 77 5.61 -18.69 20.72
CA ALA A 77 5.54 -20.16 20.72
C ALA A 77 6.61 -20.77 21.64
N ALA A 78 7.84 -20.25 21.62
CA ALA A 78 8.90 -20.69 22.51
C ALA A 78 8.62 -20.35 23.99
N ALA A 79 8.04 -19.18 24.27
CA ALA A 79 7.63 -18.77 25.62
C ALA A 79 6.42 -19.57 26.14
N ALA A 80 5.45 -19.89 25.27
CA ALA A 80 4.32 -20.75 25.61
C ALA A 80 4.73 -22.21 25.89
N GLN A 81 5.83 -22.68 25.28
CA GLN A 81 6.44 -23.98 25.61
C GLN A 81 7.22 -23.94 26.95
N ALA A 82 7.66 -22.76 27.40
CA ALA A 82 8.43 -22.59 28.62
C ALA A 82 7.60 -22.22 29.87
N ASN A 83 6.35 -21.74 29.71
CA ASN A 83 5.54 -21.27 30.84
C ASN A 83 4.05 -21.63 30.68
N LEU A 84 3.55 -22.49 31.56
CA LEU A 84 2.12 -22.85 31.67
C LEU A 84 1.29 -21.81 32.46
N GLY A 85 1.65 -20.54 32.41
CA GLY A 85 0.91 -19.49 33.12
C GLY A 85 1.32 -18.09 32.70
N GLY A 86 0.36 -17.29 32.23
CA GLY A 86 0.58 -15.88 31.98
C GLY A 86 -0.42 -15.27 31.02
N THR A 87 -1.36 -14.53 31.59
CA THR A 87 -2.38 -13.69 30.93
C THR A 87 -1.83 -12.83 29.80
N ALA A 88 -2.51 -12.86 28.64
CA ALA A 88 -2.19 -12.04 27.49
C ALA A 88 -2.47 -10.55 27.79
N HIS A 89 -1.40 -9.77 27.89
CA HIS A 89 -1.48 -8.30 27.89
C HIS A 89 -1.68 -7.85 26.45
N MET A 90 -2.87 -7.35 26.14
CA MET A 90 -3.14 -6.70 24.87
C MET A 90 -2.71 -5.24 25.00
N ASP A 91 -1.44 -4.95 24.71
CA ASP A 91 -0.99 -3.57 24.47
C ASP A 91 -1.48 -3.14 23.09
N GLY A 92 -2.76 -2.79 23.04
CA GLY A 92 -3.38 -2.09 21.93
C GLY A 92 -3.08 -0.61 22.03
N ILE A 93 -1.87 -0.19 21.64
CA ILE A 93 -1.63 1.21 21.32
C ILE A 93 -2.53 1.52 20.13
N GLY A 94 -3.50 2.41 20.35
CA GLY A 94 -4.49 2.84 19.38
C GLY A 94 -3.80 3.40 18.14
N ASN A 95 -3.56 2.53 17.17
CA ASN A 95 -3.16 2.91 15.83
C ASN A 95 -4.44 2.99 15.02
N GLU A 96 -4.75 4.16 14.45
CA GLU A 96 -5.84 4.29 13.48
C GLU A 96 -5.65 3.20 12.41
N MET A 97 -6.57 2.23 12.35
CA MET A 97 -6.43 1.10 11.44
C MET A 97 -6.57 1.62 10.02
N SER A 98 -5.53 1.44 9.20
CA SER A 98 -5.63 1.78 7.78
C SER A 98 -6.57 0.81 7.07
N LEU A 99 -7.16 1.21 5.94
CA LEU A 99 -7.97 0.29 5.12
C LEU A 99 -7.22 -1.01 4.76
N LYS A 100 -5.89 -0.92 4.56
CA LYS A 100 -5.05 -2.10 4.32
C LYS A 100 -5.01 -3.03 5.52
N ASP A 101 -4.97 -2.50 6.74
CA ASP A 101 -5.02 -3.31 7.98
C ASP A 101 -6.37 -3.98 8.16
N VAL A 102 -7.46 -3.28 7.82
CA VAL A 102 -8.83 -3.83 7.87
C VAL A 102 -8.98 -4.98 6.87
N ILE A 103 -8.51 -4.81 5.62
CA ILE A 103 -8.52 -5.86 4.60
C ILE A 103 -7.66 -7.06 5.05
N GLU A 104 -6.49 -6.80 5.63
CA GLU A 104 -5.60 -7.85 6.13
C GLU A 104 -6.26 -8.66 7.26
N ALA A 105 -6.84 -7.98 8.26
CA ALA A 105 -7.53 -8.64 9.37
C ALA A 105 -8.71 -9.49 8.85
N HIS A 106 -9.49 -8.96 7.91
CA HIS A 106 -10.59 -9.69 7.30
C HIS A 106 -10.11 -10.93 6.52
N ALA A 107 -9.01 -10.81 5.76
CA ALA A 107 -8.40 -11.96 5.08
C ALA A 107 -8.00 -13.04 6.09
N GLN A 108 -7.32 -12.66 7.17
CA GLN A 108 -6.85 -13.59 8.21
C GLN A 108 -8.00 -14.31 8.92
N GLN A 109 -9.10 -13.60 9.22
CA GLN A 109 -10.31 -14.19 9.81
C GLN A 109 -10.90 -15.32 8.97
N HIS A 110 -10.73 -15.27 7.64
CA HIS A 110 -11.20 -16.29 6.71
C HIS A 110 -10.10 -17.25 6.24
N GLY A 111 -8.93 -17.27 6.90
CA GLY A 111 -7.81 -18.15 6.55
C GLY A 111 -7.12 -17.79 5.23
N LEU A 112 -7.29 -16.55 4.76
CA LEU A 112 -6.69 -16.02 3.55
C LEU A 112 -5.49 -15.13 3.86
N LEU A 113 -4.68 -14.89 2.84
CA LEU A 113 -3.54 -13.99 2.90
C LEU A 113 -3.81 -12.74 2.09
N PHE A 114 -3.50 -11.59 2.71
CA PHE A 114 -3.40 -10.30 2.04
C PHE A 114 -1.93 -9.91 1.89
N ARG A 115 -1.41 -9.90 0.65
CA ARG A 115 0.02 -9.65 0.38
C ARG A 115 0.22 -8.82 -0.87
N PRO A 116 1.21 -7.91 -0.94
CA PRO A 116 1.55 -7.28 -2.19
C PRO A 116 2.07 -8.32 -3.19
N LYS A 117 1.79 -8.12 -4.48
CA LYS A 117 2.39 -8.87 -5.60
C LYS A 117 3.60 -8.08 -6.09
N PRO A 118 4.85 -8.46 -5.74
CA PRO A 118 6.03 -7.64 -6.04
C PRO A 118 6.17 -7.36 -7.53
N GLY A 119 6.51 -6.12 -7.86
CA GLY A 119 6.66 -5.67 -9.26
C GLY A 119 5.36 -5.61 -10.07
N ARG A 120 4.18 -5.72 -9.43
CA ARG A 120 2.88 -5.58 -10.09
C ARG A 120 2.18 -4.32 -9.63
N MET A 121 1.91 -3.42 -10.57
CA MET A 121 1.22 -2.16 -10.34
C MET A 121 0.14 -1.92 -11.39
N HIS A 122 -0.83 -1.08 -11.05
CA HIS A 122 -1.83 -0.57 -11.98
C HIS A 122 -2.19 0.86 -11.60
N ASN A 123 -2.11 1.78 -12.56
CA ASN A 123 -2.36 3.21 -12.36
C ASN A 123 -1.63 3.81 -11.14
N GLY A 124 -0.35 3.43 -10.94
CA GLY A 124 0.45 3.90 -9.81
C GLY A 124 0.14 3.20 -8.47
N HIS A 125 -0.83 2.29 -8.41
CA HIS A 125 -1.17 1.55 -7.20
C HIS A 125 -0.52 0.17 -7.21
N GLN A 126 -0.02 -0.26 -6.05
CA GLN A 126 0.45 -1.63 -5.83
C GLN A 126 -0.72 -2.62 -5.92
N ILE A 127 -0.52 -3.71 -6.64
CA ILE A 127 -1.48 -4.81 -6.69
C ILE A 127 -1.21 -5.75 -5.52
N TYR A 128 -2.25 -6.08 -4.76
CA TYR A 128 -2.22 -7.07 -3.68
C TYR A 128 -2.97 -8.35 -4.09
N SER A 129 -2.64 -9.47 -3.48
CA SER A 129 -3.47 -10.68 -3.47
C SER A 129 -4.36 -10.66 -2.24
N PHE A 130 -5.66 -10.87 -2.42
CA PHE A 130 -6.60 -11.31 -1.39
C PHE A 130 -6.96 -12.76 -1.70
N GLY A 131 -6.24 -13.71 -1.10
CA GLY A 131 -6.27 -15.10 -1.55
C GLY A 131 -5.91 -15.21 -3.04
N ASN A 132 -6.87 -15.64 -3.86
CA ASN A 132 -6.72 -15.77 -5.32
C ASN A 132 -7.12 -14.52 -6.12
N VAL A 133 -7.68 -13.49 -5.46
CA VAL A 133 -8.18 -12.28 -6.12
C VAL A 133 -7.07 -11.23 -6.15
N SER A 134 -6.84 -10.60 -7.31
CA SER A 134 -5.98 -9.40 -7.38
C SER A 134 -6.78 -8.18 -6.96
N VAL A 135 -6.23 -7.36 -6.08
CA VAL A 135 -6.89 -6.15 -5.56
C VAL A 135 -5.97 -4.93 -5.58
N ILE A 136 -6.56 -3.75 -5.71
CA ILE A 136 -5.90 -2.45 -5.55
C ILE A 136 -6.60 -1.73 -4.40
N VAL A 137 -5.81 -1.13 -3.52
CA VAL A 137 -6.31 -0.30 -2.42
C VAL A 137 -6.02 1.17 -2.76
N ASP A 138 -7.08 1.93 -2.94
CA ASP A 138 -7.04 3.38 -3.05
C ASP A 138 -7.18 3.95 -1.63
N SER A 139 -6.03 4.15 -0.98
CA SER A 139 -5.97 4.71 0.37
C SER A 139 -6.45 6.16 0.43
N LEU A 140 -6.47 6.88 -0.69
CA LEU A 140 -6.90 8.28 -0.71
C LEU A 140 -8.43 8.35 -0.60
N ASN A 141 -9.12 7.56 -1.42
CA ASN A 141 -10.58 7.50 -1.44
C ASN A 141 -11.18 6.46 -0.50
N GLN A 142 -10.35 5.72 0.26
CA GLN A 142 -10.77 4.60 1.11
C GLN A 142 -11.60 3.56 0.36
N LYS A 143 -11.13 3.17 -0.84
CA LYS A 143 -11.80 2.22 -1.73
C LYS A 143 -10.93 1.02 -2.06
N VAL A 144 -11.56 -0.13 -2.27
CA VAL A 144 -10.89 -1.35 -2.73
C VAL A 144 -11.49 -1.81 -4.06
N TYR A 145 -10.62 -2.08 -5.02
CA TYR A 145 -11.00 -2.55 -6.35
C TYR A 145 -10.48 -3.97 -6.55
N ALA A 146 -11.29 -4.84 -7.13
CA ALA A 146 -10.89 -6.19 -7.52
C ALA A 146 -10.74 -6.28 -9.03
N GLN A 147 -9.78 -7.09 -9.47
CA GLN A 147 -9.63 -7.44 -10.86
C GLN A 147 -10.70 -8.47 -11.25
N THR A 148 -11.52 -8.12 -12.24
CA THR A 148 -12.42 -9.03 -12.95
C THR A 148 -11.82 -9.39 -14.32
N GLU A 149 -12.54 -10.15 -15.15
CA GLU A 149 -12.07 -10.54 -16.49
C GLU A 149 -11.84 -9.33 -17.41
N GLU A 150 -12.67 -8.30 -17.30
CA GLU A 150 -12.68 -7.19 -18.24
C GLU A 150 -12.15 -5.88 -17.64
N SER A 151 -12.21 -5.72 -16.31
CA SER A 151 -11.83 -4.45 -15.68
C SER A 151 -11.57 -4.54 -14.16
N TRP A 152 -11.14 -3.42 -13.58
CA TRP A 152 -11.08 -3.22 -12.13
C TRP A 152 -12.41 -2.64 -11.64
N SER A 153 -13.10 -3.35 -10.74
CA SER A 153 -14.39 -2.94 -10.20
C SER A 153 -14.32 -2.65 -8.70
N LEU A 154 -14.99 -1.60 -8.24
CA LEU A 154 -15.15 -1.29 -6.82
C LEU A 154 -15.92 -2.43 -6.13
N VAL A 155 -15.43 -2.92 -4.99
CA VAL A 155 -16.03 -4.06 -4.27
C VAL A 155 -16.02 -3.86 -2.76
N SER A 156 -16.90 -4.59 -2.06
CA SER A 156 -16.86 -4.74 -0.59
C SER A 156 -15.94 -5.89 -0.18
N LEU A 157 -15.60 -5.96 1.12
CA LEU A 157 -14.83 -7.08 1.68
C LEU A 157 -15.56 -8.43 1.52
N GLU A 158 -16.86 -8.44 1.77
CA GLU A 158 -17.71 -9.63 1.56
C GLU A 158 -17.65 -10.09 0.10
N ARG A 159 -17.71 -9.15 -0.84
CA ARG A 159 -17.63 -9.47 -2.27
C ARG A 159 -16.27 -10.04 -2.66
N LEU A 160 -15.18 -9.60 -2.03
CA LEU A 160 -13.84 -10.19 -2.23
C LEU A 160 -13.81 -11.67 -1.83
N LEU A 161 -14.47 -12.02 -0.72
CA LEU A 161 -14.57 -13.40 -0.25
C LEU A 161 -15.36 -14.26 -1.25
N ASP A 162 -16.50 -13.77 -1.74
CA ASP A 162 -17.28 -14.46 -2.77
C ASP A 162 -16.47 -14.70 -4.05
N MET A 163 -15.73 -13.68 -4.48
CA MET A 163 -14.86 -13.77 -5.66
C MET A 163 -13.74 -14.79 -5.46
N HIS A 164 -13.14 -14.85 -4.26
CA HIS A 164 -12.17 -15.88 -3.93
C HIS A 164 -12.78 -17.28 -4.03
N ASN A 165 -13.94 -17.53 -3.41
CA ASN A 165 -14.62 -18.82 -3.42
C ASN A 165 -15.01 -19.25 -4.85
N SER A 166 -15.52 -18.31 -5.64
CA SER A 166 -15.89 -18.55 -7.05
C SER A 166 -14.67 -18.85 -7.93
N SER A 167 -13.50 -18.29 -7.61
CA SER A 167 -12.27 -18.59 -8.35
C SER A 167 -11.79 -20.04 -8.16
N LEU A 168 -12.16 -20.67 -7.03
CA LEU A 168 -11.79 -22.06 -6.73
C LEU A 168 -12.66 -23.06 -7.49
N THR A 169 -13.95 -22.78 -7.65
CA THR A 169 -14.88 -23.65 -8.39
C THR A 169 -14.57 -23.68 -9.88
N ARG A 170 -14.13 -22.56 -10.46
CA ARG A 170 -13.73 -22.49 -11.88
C ARG A 170 -12.44 -23.28 -12.20
N ARG A 171 -11.62 -23.59 -11.19
CA ARG A 171 -10.36 -24.33 -11.37
C ARG A 171 -10.50 -25.84 -11.24
N ARG A 172 -11.70 -26.34 -10.91
CA ARG A 172 -12.02 -27.77 -10.86
C ARG A 172 -12.70 -28.20 -12.14
#